data_AF-A0A3D2EY44-F1
#
_entry.id   AF-A0A3D2EY44-F1
#
_cell.length_a   1.000
_cell.length_b   1.000
_cell.length_c   1.000
_cell.angle_alpha   90.00
_cell.angle_beta   90.00
_cell.angle_gamma   90.00
#
_symmetry.space_group_name_H-M   'P 1'
#
loop_
_entity.id
_entity.type
_entity.pdbx_description
1 polymer ?
#
loop_
_entity_poly.entity_id
_entity_poly.type
_entity_poly.pdbx_seq_one_letter_code
_entity_poly.pdbx_strand_id
1 'polypeptide(L)'
;MLNPFQSSSVTQRSSLGRLINQSTILLMVAIGSIILMLALLILFHQNANATKGYTLRNLERERSQLLLEEEVLKMQVAKAQALHELEDEPQVQAMVPIKRPRYSEGDETVADK
;
A
#
# COMPACT_ATOMS: atom_id res chain seq x y z
N MET A 1 14.64 -42.23 77.97
CA MET A 1 13.43 -42.04 77.14
C MET A 1 13.70 -40.86 76.22
N LEU A 2 13.95 -41.09 74.92
CA LEU A 2 14.14 -40.02 73.94
C LEU A 2 12.76 -39.55 73.46
N ASN A 3 12.54 -38.23 73.47
CA ASN A 3 11.28 -37.62 73.10
C ASN A 3 11.20 -37.48 71.56
N PRO A 4 10.27 -38.14 70.86
CA PRO A 4 10.27 -38.21 69.39
C PRO A 4 9.67 -36.99 68.67
N PHE A 5 9.44 -35.86 69.35
CA PHE A 5 8.62 -34.74 68.84
C PHE A 5 9.39 -33.53 68.28
N GLN A 6 10.72 -33.56 68.11
CA GLN A 6 11.50 -32.37 67.74
C GLN A 6 11.87 -32.21 66.25
N SER A 7 11.55 -33.15 65.36
CA SER A 7 12.03 -33.11 63.96
C SER A 7 11.08 -32.48 62.93
N SER A 8 9.86 -32.09 63.30
CA SER A 8 8.81 -31.74 62.31
C SER A 8 8.79 -30.25 61.91
N SER A 9 9.30 -29.33 62.74
CA SER A 9 9.15 -27.88 62.55
C SER A 9 10.23 -27.25 61.65
N VAL A 10 11.43 -27.83 61.61
CA VAL A 10 12.56 -27.31 60.82
C VAL A 10 12.35 -27.58 59.32
N THR A 11 11.78 -28.72 58.98
CA THR A 11 11.55 -29.17 57.60
C THR A 11 10.54 -28.28 56.85
N GLN A 12 9.46 -27.85 57.53
CA GLN A 12 8.42 -27.01 56.93
C GLN A 12 8.90 -25.61 56.49
N ARG A 13 9.86 -25.01 57.20
CA ARG A 13 10.39 -23.68 56.82
C ARG A 13 11.26 -23.76 55.57
N SER A 14 12.04 -24.83 55.42
CA SER A 14 12.87 -25.06 54.23
C SER A 14 12.03 -25.33 52.97
N SER A 15 10.89 -26.02 53.11
CA SER A 15 10.00 -26.30 51.99
C SER A 15 9.25 -25.05 51.51
N LEU A 16 8.88 -24.13 52.42
CA LEU A 16 8.22 -22.87 52.06
C LEU A 16 9.15 -21.96 51.24
N GLY A 17 10.42 -21.81 51.65
CA GLY A 17 11.41 -21.02 50.90
C GLY A 17 11.69 -21.59 49.51
N ARG A 18 11.77 -22.93 49.39
CA ARG A 18 11.93 -23.60 48.09
C ARG A 18 10.69 -23.41 47.19
N LEU A 19 9.49 -23.47 47.74
CA LEU A 19 8.23 -23.23 47.02
C LEU A 19 8.14 -21.79 46.48
N ILE A 20 8.53 -20.80 47.30
CA ILE A 20 8.53 -19.39 46.89
C ILE A 20 9.55 -19.17 45.76
N ASN A 21 10.78 -19.67 45.90
CA ASN A 21 11.80 -19.53 44.86
C ASN A 21 11.38 -20.20 43.54
N GLN A 22 10.79 -21.39 43.61
CA GLN A 22 10.27 -22.08 42.42
C GLN A 22 9.15 -21.29 41.74
N SER A 23 8.25 -20.68 42.52
CA SER A 23 7.20 -19.79 42.01
C SER A 23 7.77 -18.55 41.32
N THR A 24 8.80 -17.94 41.91
CA THR A 24 9.48 -16.77 41.32
C THR A 24 10.19 -17.12 40.01
N ILE A 25 10.85 -18.28 39.94
CA ILE A 25 11.52 -18.75 38.71
C ILE A 25 10.48 -19.01 37.61
N LEU A 26 9.38 -19.69 37.93
CA LEU A 26 8.29 -19.93 36.98
C LEU A 26 7.68 -18.62 36.48
N LEU A 27 7.50 -17.64 37.36
CA LEU A 27 7.00 -16.32 36.99
C LEU A 27 7.97 -15.58 36.05
N MET A 28 9.27 -15.60 36.33
CA MET A 28 10.28 -14.99 35.46
C MET A 28 10.29 -15.63 34.07
N VAL A 29 10.22 -16.96 34.01
CA VAL A 29 10.17 -17.70 32.73
C VAL A 29 8.87 -17.38 31.99
N ALA A 30 7.73 -17.34 32.69
CA ALA A 30 6.45 -16.99 32.09
C ALA A 30 6.48 -15.59 31.47
N ILE A 31 6.94 -14.58 32.22
CA ILE A 31 7.07 -13.21 31.74
C ILE A 31 8.04 -13.14 30.55
N GLY A 32 9.21 -13.77 30.65
CA GLY A 32 10.19 -13.81 29.57
C GLY A 32 9.63 -14.47 28.30
N SER A 33 8.86 -15.55 28.45
CA SER A 33 8.21 -16.24 27.33
C SER A 33 7.14 -15.37 26.66
N ILE A 34 6.36 -14.61 27.43
CA ILE A 34 5.36 -13.69 26.91
C ILE A 34 6.04 -12.56 26.13
N ILE A 35 7.10 -11.96 26.68
CA ILE A 35 7.86 -10.91 26.00
C ILE A 35 8.45 -11.43 24.70
N LEU A 36 9.06 -12.62 24.72
CA LEU A 36 9.66 -13.23 23.54
C LEU A 36 8.59 -13.56 22.47
N MET A 37 7.44 -14.08 22.89
CA MET A 37 6.30 -14.35 22.01
C MET A 37 5.79 -13.05 21.36
N LEU A 38 5.62 -11.98 22.15
CA LEU A 38 5.21 -10.67 21.65
C LEU A 38 6.24 -10.08 20.68
N ALA A 39 7.54 -10.19 20.99
CA ALA A 39 8.60 -9.71 20.12
C ALA A 39 8.57 -10.41 18.76
N LEU A 40 8.41 -11.74 18.74
CA LEU A 40 8.25 -12.49 17.49
C LEU A 40 6.99 -12.08 16.73
N LEU A 41 5.86 -11.91 17.41
CA LEU A 41 4.60 -11.49 16.80
C LEU A 41 4.73 -10.10 16.16
N ILE A 42 5.36 -9.15 16.85
CA ILE A 42 5.65 -7.81 16.31
C ILE A 42 6.56 -7.91 15.09
N LEU A 43 7.63 -8.71 15.13
CA LEU A 43 8.51 -8.91 13.98
C LEU A 43 7.78 -9.50 12.78
N PHE A 44 6.94 -10.53 12.99
CA PHE A 44 6.12 -11.10 11.92
C PHE A 44 5.12 -10.10 11.36
N HIS A 45 4.46 -9.32 12.22
CA HIS A 45 3.51 -8.30 11.78
C HIS A 45 4.20 -7.19 10.99
N GLN A 46 5.38 -6.74 11.42
CA GLN A 46 6.17 -5.76 10.67
C GLN A 46 6.68 -6.32 9.34
N ASN A 47 7.16 -7.57 9.31
CA ASN A 47 7.55 -8.23 8.05
C ASN A 47 6.37 -8.43 7.10
N ALA A 48 5.22 -8.85 7.63
CA ALA A 48 4.00 -9.00 6.86
C ALA A 48 3.51 -7.64 6.33
N ASN A 49 3.59 -6.58 7.13
CA ASN A 49 3.23 -5.24 6.71
C ASN A 49 4.22 -4.64 5.70
N ALA A 50 5.52 -4.94 5.81
CA ALA A 50 6.50 -4.57 4.78
C ALA A 50 6.14 -5.24 3.45
N THR A 51 5.86 -6.55 3.47
CA THR A 51 5.46 -7.31 2.28
C THR A 51 4.14 -6.79 1.67
N LYS A 52 3.12 -6.56 2.52
CA LYS A 52 1.84 -5.95 2.09
C LYS A 52 2.03 -4.54 1.53
N GLY A 53 2.96 -3.76 2.08
CA GLY A 53 3.31 -2.43 1.58
C GLY A 53 3.94 -2.47 0.19
N TYR A 54 4.79 -3.47 -0.10
CA TYR A 54 5.29 -3.69 -1.46
C TYR A 54 4.19 -4.06 -2.44
N THR A 55 3.27 -4.95 -2.05
CA THR A 55 2.12 -5.32 -2.88
C THR A 55 1.23 -4.10 -3.14
N LEU A 56 0.96 -3.29 -2.13
CA LEU A 56 0.16 -2.06 -2.27
C LEU A 56 0.81 -1.06 -3.21
N ARG A 57 2.12 -0.82 -3.08
CA ARG A 57 2.87 0.08 -3.98
C ARG A 57 2.82 -0.40 -5.45
N ASN A 58 2.87 -1.71 -5.67
CA ASN A 58 2.78 -2.27 -7.01
C ASN A 58 1.37 -2.10 -7.59
N LEU A 59 0.33 -2.37 -6.80
CA LEU A 59 -1.06 -2.13 -7.19
C LEU A 59 -1.32 -0.64 -7.48
N GLU A 60 -0.77 0.27 -6.69
CA GLU A 60 -0.87 1.72 -6.94
C GLU A 60 -0.23 2.12 -8.27
N ARG A 61 0.96 1.57 -8.59
CA ARG A 61 1.61 1.84 -9.88
C ARG A 61 0.80 1.31 -11.05
N GLU A 62 0.29 0.09 -10.94
CA GLU A 62 -0.57 -0.51 -11.97
C GLU A 62 -1.84 0.33 -12.18
N ARG A 63 -2.46 0.79 -11.09
CA ARG A 63 -3.63 1.67 -11.13
C ARG A 63 -3.32 3.00 -11.83
N SER A 64 -2.17 3.61 -11.55
CA SER A 64 -1.74 4.84 -12.24
C SER A 64 -1.49 4.63 -13.74
N GLN A 65 -0.94 3.48 -14.13
CA GLN A 65 -0.73 3.16 -15.56
C GLN A 65 -2.06 2.99 -16.29
N LEU A 66 -2.99 2.22 -15.71
CA LEU A 66 -4.31 1.99 -16.31
C LEU A 66 -5.11 3.28 -16.47
N LEU A 67 -5.04 4.20 -15.51
CA LEU A 67 -5.69 5.52 -15.63
C LEU A 67 -5.12 6.35 -16.77
N LEU A 68 -3.79 6.34 -16.94
CA LEU A 68 -3.15 7.09 -18.00
C LEU A 68 -3.53 6.52 -19.37
N GLU A 69 -3.59 5.19 -19.49
CA GLU A 69 -4.08 4.53 -20.69
C GLU A 69 -5.55 4.86 -20.98
N GLU A 70 -6.40 4.89 -19.96
CA GLU A 70 -7.81 5.31 -20.08
C GLU A 70 -7.93 6.76 -20.57
N GLU A 71 -7.15 7.68 -20.02
CA GLU A 71 -7.15 9.09 -20.41
C GLU A 71 -6.72 9.27 -21.88
N VAL A 72 -5.65 8.59 -22.28
CA VAL A 72 -5.20 8.59 -23.68
C VAL A 72 -6.27 8.03 -24.61
N LEU A 73 -6.93 6.93 -24.22
CA LEU A 73 -7.98 6.33 -25.02
C LEU A 73 -9.19 7.26 -25.15
N LYS A 74 -9.62 7.90 -24.06
CA LYS A 74 -10.72 8.88 -24.08
C LYS A 74 -10.39 10.06 -24.99
N MET A 75 -9.16 10.56 -24.96
CA MET A 75 -8.71 11.63 -25.86
C MET A 75 -8.80 11.18 -27.33
N GLN A 76 -8.37 9.96 -27.64
CA GLN A 76 -8.45 9.42 -29.00
C GLN A 76 -9.91 9.27 -29.48
N VAL A 77 -10.79 8.77 -28.61
CA VAL A 77 -12.23 8.67 -28.89
C VAL A 77 -12.83 10.06 -29.13
N ALA A 78 -12.54 11.04 -28.28
CA ALA A 78 -13.01 12.41 -28.45
C ALA A 78 -12.51 13.04 -29.75
N LYS A 79 -11.26 12.78 -30.15
CA LYS A 79 -10.71 13.23 -31.43
C LYS A 79 -11.44 12.60 -32.61
N ALA A 80 -11.70 11.30 -32.55
CA ALA A 80 -12.45 10.60 -33.60
C ALA A 80 -13.90 11.11 -33.70
N GLN A 81 -14.55 11.33 -32.55
CA GLN A 81 -15.89 11.88 -32.44
C GLN A 81 -15.95 13.30 -33.05
N ALA A 82 -15.03 14.18 -32.66
CA ALA A 82 -14.95 15.54 -33.19
C ALA A 82 -14.68 15.56 -34.70
N LEU A 83 -13.86 14.64 -35.21
CA LEU A 83 -13.60 14.51 -36.65
C LEU A 83 -14.86 14.07 -37.39
N HIS A 84 -15.62 13.12 -36.82
CA HIS A 84 -16.87 12.65 -37.40
C HIS A 84 -17.94 13.76 -37.39
N GLU A 85 -18.05 14.50 -36.29
CA GLU A 85 -18.96 15.66 -36.19
C GLU A 85 -18.62 16.76 -37.21
N LEU A 86 -17.33 17.01 -37.45
CA LEU A 86 -16.88 17.95 -38.48
C LEU A 86 -17.19 17.46 -39.89
N GLU A 87 -17.04 16.16 -40.17
CA GLU A 87 -17.35 15.58 -41.49
C GLU A 87 -18.86 15.60 -41.80
N ASP A 88 -19.69 15.44 -40.78
CA ASP A 88 -21.16 15.49 -40.90
C ASP A 88 -21.70 16.93 -40.97
N GLU A 89 -20.87 17.95 -40.73
CA GLU A 89 -21.29 19.34 -40.78
C GLU A 89 -21.49 19.82 -42.24
N PRO A 90 -22.68 20.36 -42.60
CA PRO A 90 -23.01 20.69 -43.99
C PRO A 90 -22.10 21.78 -44.60
N GLN A 91 -21.46 22.60 -43.77
CA GLN A 91 -20.45 23.57 -44.22
C GLN A 91 -19.17 22.87 -44.69
N VAL A 92 -18.72 21.81 -44.01
CA VAL A 92 -17.52 21.05 -44.36
C VAL A 92 -17.75 20.20 -45.61
N GLN A 93 -18.92 19.59 -45.76
CA GLN A 93 -19.29 18.85 -46.98
C GLN A 93 -19.36 19.74 -48.22
N ALA A 94 -19.65 21.04 -48.03
CA ALA A 94 -19.65 22.03 -49.10
C ALA A 94 -18.24 22.62 -49.39
N MET A 95 -17.22 22.33 -48.57
CA MET A 95 -15.86 22.83 -48.81
C MET A 95 -15.18 22.07 -49.95
N VAL A 96 -14.56 22.81 -50.86
CA VAL A 96 -13.80 22.24 -51.98
C VAL A 96 -12.34 22.06 -51.57
N PRO A 97 -11.75 20.86 -51.73
CA PRO A 97 -10.35 20.62 -51.35
C PRO A 97 -9.38 21.43 -52.22
N ILE A 98 -8.59 22.30 -51.58
CA ILE A 98 -7.60 23.14 -52.25
C ILE A 98 -6.34 22.31 -52.56
N LYS A 99 -6.10 22.03 -53.84
CA LYS A 99 -4.95 21.20 -54.30
C LYS A 99 -3.59 21.91 -54.26
N ARG A 100 -3.55 23.24 -54.16
CA ARG A 100 -2.31 24.05 -54.13
C ARG A 100 -2.50 25.29 -53.26
N PRO A 101 -2.31 25.18 -51.93
CA PRO A 101 -2.35 26.34 -51.06
C PRO A 101 -1.18 27.27 -51.38
N ARG A 102 -1.47 28.54 -51.71
CA ARG A 102 -0.46 29.61 -51.73
C ARG A 102 -0.39 30.19 -50.33
N TYR A 103 0.74 30.00 -49.68
CA TYR A 103 1.05 30.64 -48.41
C TYR A 103 1.74 31.97 -48.71
N SER A 104 1.24 33.07 -48.15
CA SER A 104 1.94 34.36 -48.17
C SER A 104 2.94 34.37 -47.02
N GLU A 105 4.24 34.49 -47.33
CA GLU A 105 5.23 34.91 -46.34
C GLU A 105 5.08 36.43 -46.16
N GLY A 106 4.47 36.89 -45.08
CA GLY A 106 4.48 38.31 -44.77
C GLY A 106 3.41 38.78 -43.79
N ASP A 107 3.86 39.57 -42.83
CA ASP A 107 3.19 40.21 -41.69
C ASP A 107 2.22 41.34 -42.10
N GLU A 108 1.50 41.19 -43.21
CA GLU A 108 0.57 42.20 -43.72
C GLU A 108 -0.86 41.65 -43.80
N THR A 109 -1.78 42.39 -43.19
CA THR A 109 -3.20 42.06 -43.10
C THR A 109 -3.85 42.12 -44.48
N VAL A 110 -4.37 40.98 -44.95
CA VAL A 110 -5.16 40.89 -46.18
C VAL A 110 -6.55 41.49 -45.98
N ALA A 111 -6.66 42.80 -46.21
CA ALA A 111 -7.88 43.46 -46.58
C ALA A 111 -7.56 44.56 -47.60
N ASP A 112 -7.74 44.26 -48.88
CA ASP A 112 -7.93 45.31 -49.88
C ASP A 112 -9.02 44.89 -50.89
N LYS A 113 -10.08 45.71 -50.89
CA LYS A 113 -11.27 45.83 -51.76
C LYS A 113 -12.22 44.65 -51.98
#